data_AF-A0A6I2YZ05-F1
#
_entry.id   AF-A0A6I2YZ05-F1
#
_cell.length_a   1.000
_cell.length_b   1.000
_cell.length_c   1.000
_cell.angle_alpha   90.00
_cell.angle_beta   90.00
_cell.angle_gamma   90.00
#
_symmetry.space_group_name_H-M   'P 1'
#
loop_
_entity.id
_entity.type
_entity.pdbx_description
1 polymer ?
#
loop_
_entity_poly.entity_id
_entity_poly.type
_entity_poly.pdbx_seq_one_letter_code
_entity_poly.pdbx_strand_id
1 'polypeptide(L)' 'QVERNIWPWVNAGLVIPVIGATLPLQDAAAAHQLLESGDVSGKIVLTVL' A
#
# COMPACT_ATOMS: atom_id res chain seq x y z
N GLN A 1 13.07 13.90 4.18
CA GLN A 1 12.15 14.91 4.76
C GLN A 1 10.80 14.31 5.17
N VAL A 2 10.22 13.35 4.42
CA VAL A 2 8.95 12.68 4.74
C VAL A 2 8.95 12.01 6.12
N GLU A 3 9.99 11.23 6.46
CA GLU A 3 10.07 10.56 7.77
C GLU A 3 9.96 11.52 8.94
N ARG A 4 10.75 12.61 8.93
CA ARG A 4 10.73 13.62 10.01
C ARG A 4 9.37 14.27 10.20
N ASN A 5 8.63 14.49 9.12
CA ASN A 5 7.43 15.32 9.14
C ASN A 5 6.13 14.50 9.24
N ILE A 6 6.09 13.30 8.64
CA ILE A 6 4.86 12.53 8.44
C ILE A 6 4.79 11.29 9.31
N TRP A 7 5.92 10.62 9.58
CA TRP A 7 5.89 9.41 10.41
C TRP A 7 5.37 9.63 11.84
N PRO A 8 5.65 10.77 12.51
CA PRO A 8 5.00 11.06 13.80
C PRO A 8 3.48 11.03 13.73
N TRP A 9 2.89 11.48 12.61
CA TRP A 9 1.43 11.46 12.42
C TRP A 9 0.90 10.06 12.12
N VAL A 10 1.65 9.23 11.40
CA VAL A 10 1.30 7.82 11.19
C VAL A 10 1.34 7.07 12.53
N ASN A 11 2.39 7.26 13.33
CA ASN A 11 2.53 6.65 14.65
C ASN A 11 1.44 7.12 15.63
N ALA A 12 1.01 8.39 15.51
CA ALA A 12 -0.08 8.95 16.30
C ALA A 12 -1.48 8.59 15.77
N GLY A 13 -1.60 7.84 14.66
CA GLY A 13 -2.88 7.50 14.03
C GLY A 13 -3.59 8.66 13.34
N LEU A 14 -2.94 9.82 13.19
CA LEU A 14 -3.47 11.00 12.49
C LEU A 14 -3.43 10.83 10.97
N VAL A 15 -2.54 9.98 10.47
CA VAL A 15 -2.45 9.58 9.05
C VAL A 15 -2.54 8.08 8.97
N ILE A 16 -3.60 7.57 8.34
CA ILE A 16 -3.85 6.13 8.21
C ILE A 16 -3.72 5.75 6.72
N PRO A 17 -2.76 4.90 6.35
CA PRO A 17 -2.64 4.41 4.98
C PRO A 17 -3.88 3.59 4.58
N VAL A 18 -4.42 3.86 3.39
CA VAL A 18 -5.49 3.04 2.81
C VAL A 18 -4.84 1.88 2.04
N ILE A 19 -5.09 0.65 2.48
CA ILE A 19 -4.67 -0.57 1.79
C ILE A 19 -5.85 -1.06 0.97
N GLY A 20 -5.72 -1.03 -0.35
CA GLY A 20 -6.76 -1.45 -1.28
C GLY A 20 -6.69 -2.95 -1.60
N ALA A 21 -5.48 -3.52 -1.63
CA ALA A 21 -5.28 -4.95 -1.82
C ALA A 21 -3.99 -5.42 -1.14
N THR A 22 -3.94 -6.71 -0.79
CA THR A 22 -2.74 -7.38 -0.31
C THR A 22 -2.62 -8.71 -1.04
N LEU A 23 -1.47 -8.93 -1.69
CA LEU A 23 -1.19 -10.16 -2.44
C LEU A 23 0.14 -10.76 -1.98
N PRO A 24 0.36 -12.07 -2.17
CA PRO A 24 1.68 -12.66 -2.05
C PRO A 24 2.66 -12.08 -3.08
N LEU A 25 3.96 -12.01 -2.75
CA LEU A 25 4.99 -11.47 -3.65
C LEU A 25 5.04 -12.23 -5.00
N GLN A 26 4.77 -13.54 -4.99
CA GLN A 26 4.71 -14.35 -6.23
C GLN A 26 3.62 -13.88 -7.21
N ASP A 27 2.63 -13.13 -6.74
CA ASP A 27 1.51 -12.64 -7.54
C ASP A 27 1.72 -11.19 -8.03
N ALA A 28 2.98 -10.74 -8.10
CA ALA A 28 3.32 -9.38 -8.56
C ALA A 28 2.70 -9.03 -9.93
N ALA A 29 2.63 -9.99 -10.87
CA ALA A 29 1.99 -9.77 -12.16
C ALA A 29 0.49 -9.43 -12.03
N ALA A 30 -0.23 -10.14 -11.15
CA ALA A 30 -1.64 -9.86 -10.86
C ALA A 30 -1.82 -8.50 -10.16
N ALA A 31 -0.89 -8.13 -9.27
CA ALA A 31 -0.89 -6.82 -8.64
C ALA A 31 -0.72 -5.67 -9.67
N HIS A 32 0.12 -5.86 -10.69
CA HIS A 32 0.26 -4.89 -11.79
C HIS A 32 -1.00 -4.80 -12.65
N GLN A 33 -1.62 -5.93 -13.01
CA GLN A 33 -2.90 -5.94 -13.74
C GLN A 33 -4.00 -5.21 -12.95
N LEU A 34 -4.06 -5.44 -11.64
CA LEU A 34 -5.01 -4.78 -10.76
C LEU A 34 -4.76 -3.26 -10.67
N LEU A 35 -3.50 -2.84 -10.62
CA LEU A 35 -3.14 -1.42 -10.68
C LEU A 35 -3.54 -0.77 -12.02
N GLU A 36 -3.31 -1.46 -13.14
CA GLU A 36 -3.63 -0.98 -14.48
C GLU A 36 -5.14 -0.88 -14.74
N SER A 37 -5.93 -1.76 -14.12
CA SER A 37 -7.40 -1.75 -14.25
C SER A 37 -8.05 -0.47 -13.71
N GLY A 38 -7.43 0.18 -12.72
CA GLY A 38 -8.03 1.29 -11.97
C GLY A 38 -9.05 0.87 -10.91
N ASP A 39 -9.29 -0.43 -10.72
CA ASP A 39 -10.30 -0.96 -9.76
C ASP A 39 -9.88 -0.83 -8.29
N VAL A 40 -8.60 -0.50 -8.02
CA VAL A 40 -8.07 -0.35 -6.66
C VAL A 40 -7.83 1.10 -6.29
N SER A 41 -8.48 1.51 -5.20
CA SER A 41 -8.14 2.74 -4.48
C SER A 41 -7.16 2.44 -3.34
N GLY A 42 -6.10 3.24 -3.22
CA GLY A 42 -5.08 3.09 -2.17
C GLY A 42 -3.87 2.27 -2.62
N LYS A 43 -3.18 1.63 -1.67
CA LYS A 43 -1.95 0.88 -1.93
C LYS A 43 -2.24 -0.61 -2.17
N ILE A 44 -1.48 -1.21 -3.08
CA ILE A 44 -1.34 -2.66 -3.19
C ILE A 44 -0.06 -3.05 -2.45
N VAL A 45 -0.17 -3.94 -1.46
CA VAL A 45 0.97 -4.44 -0.67
C VAL A 45 1.29 -5.87 -1.09
N LEU A 46 2.56 -6.13 -1.40
CA LEU A 46 3.06 -7.48 -1.62
C LEU A 46 3.66 -8.02 -0.33
N THR A 47 3.26 -9.23 0.05
CA THR A 47 3.69 -9.91 1.26
C THR A 47 4.68 -11.01 0.93
N VAL A 48 5.75 -11.09 1.73
CA VAL A 48 6.68 -12.22 1.73
C VAL A 48 6.33 -13.08 2.94
N LEU A 49 5.94 -14.34 2.70
CA LEU A 49 5.81 -15.35 3.73
C LEU A 49 7.13 -16.08 3.93
#